data_AF-A0A1I3MA04-F1
#
_entry.id   AF-A0A1I3MA04-F1
#
_cell.length_a   1.000
_cell.length_b   1.000
_cell.length_c   1.000
_cell.angle_alpha   90.00
_cell.angle_beta   90.00
_cell.angle_gamma   90.00
#
_symmetry.space_group_name_H-M   'P 1'
#
loop_
_entity.id
_entity.type
_entity.pdbx_description
1 polymer ?
#
loop_
_entity_poly.entity_id
_entity_poly.type
_entity_poly.pdbx_seq_one_letter_code
_entity_poly.pdbx_strand_id
1 'polypeptide(L)'
;MTTSLTDFSIVPLVVGMASAEEVAEVLDCLWRSEETLIIVSSDLSHYLPYAIAQREDSKTISSILQLNHTVDHEQDCDAMPINGLMLTVRKHHLTSHLLNLRNSGDTAGPREQVVVYGAFVFTPPYSSLGNTDYAA
;
A
#
# COMPACT_ATOMS: atom_id res chain seq x y z
N MET A 1 26.58 16.02 4.75
CA MET A 1 25.83 15.97 6.03
C MET A 1 24.78 14.90 5.89
N THR A 2 24.97 13.74 6.53
CA THR A 2 23.96 12.67 6.57
C THR A 2 23.19 12.84 7.87
N THR A 3 21.92 13.19 7.75
CA THR A 3 20.95 13.20 8.85
C THR A 3 20.81 11.77 9.36
N SER A 4 21.15 11.55 10.63
CA SER A 4 20.94 10.25 11.27
C SER A 4 19.46 10.12 11.62
N LEU A 5 18.78 9.09 11.09
CA LEU A 5 17.42 8.71 11.47
C LEU A 5 17.49 8.03 12.85
N THR A 6 17.75 8.79 13.92
CA THR A 6 17.92 8.25 15.29
C THR A 6 16.61 7.99 16.02
N ASP A 7 15.51 8.56 15.54
CA ASP A 7 14.27 8.65 16.33
C ASP A 7 13.36 7.44 16.15
N PHE A 8 13.69 6.51 15.23
CA PHE A 8 12.94 5.29 15.00
C PHE A 8 13.84 4.15 14.53
N SER A 9 13.36 2.92 14.66
CA SER A 9 14.02 1.71 14.15
C SER A 9 13.36 1.23 12.87
N ILE A 10 14.15 0.63 11.97
CA ILE A 10 13.65 0.06 10.70
C ILE A 10 13.87 -1.46 10.74
N VAL A 11 12.82 -2.22 10.42
CA VAL A 11 12.88 -3.67 10.20
C VAL A 11 12.66 -3.95 8.72
N PRO A 12 13.72 -4.20 7.93
CA PRO A 12 13.56 -4.54 6.52
C PRO A 12 13.04 -5.97 6.37
N LEU A 13 12.00 -6.16 5.55
CA LEU A 13 11.44 -7.45 5.19
C LEU A 13 11.42 -7.60 3.67
N VAL A 14 11.96 -8.72 3.19
CA VAL A 14 11.90 -9.09 1.78
C VAL A 14 10.87 -10.20 1.64
N VAL A 15 9.85 -9.97 0.81
CA VAL A 15 8.83 -10.96 0.51
C VAL A 15 9.23 -11.67 -0.79
N GLY A 16 9.50 -12.96 -0.70
CA GLY A 16 9.74 -13.82 -1.85
C GLY A 16 8.51 -14.65 -2.18
N MET A 17 8.70 -15.96 -2.30
CA MET A 17 7.60 -16.92 -2.45
C MET A 17 6.90 -17.12 -1.09
N ALA A 18 5.93 -16.26 -0.79
CA ALA A 18 5.09 -16.34 0.40
C ALA A 18 3.61 -16.18 0.01
N SER A 19 2.72 -16.79 0.77
CA SER A 19 1.28 -16.54 0.62
C SER A 19 0.90 -15.18 1.21
N ALA A 20 -0.25 -14.64 0.80
CA ALA A 20 -0.78 -13.41 1.39
C ALA A 20 -1.01 -13.55 2.90
N GLU A 21 -1.43 -14.73 3.35
CA GLU A 21 -1.64 -15.05 4.77
C GLU A 21 -0.33 -15.05 5.55
N GLU A 22 0.74 -15.65 5.02
CA GLU A 22 2.06 -15.63 5.65
C GLU A 22 2.59 -14.19 5.80
N VAL A 23 2.40 -13.37 4.76
CA VAL A 23 2.74 -11.94 4.84
C VAL A 23 1.92 -11.24 5.92
N ALA A 24 0.59 -11.47 5.95
CA ALA A 24 -0.30 -10.85 6.94
C ALA A 24 0.06 -11.24 8.38
N GLU A 25 0.44 -12.50 8.62
CA GLU A 25 0.89 -12.97 9.94
C GLU A 25 2.16 -12.25 10.40
N VAL A 26 3.12 -12.05 9.50
CA VAL A 26 4.35 -11.29 9.81
C VAL A 26 4.01 -9.82 10.09
N LEU A 27 3.14 -9.20 9.28
CA LEU A 27 2.70 -7.82 9.50
C LEU A 27 2.02 -7.67 10.87
N ASP A 28 1.11 -8.58 11.24
CA ASP A 28 0.44 -8.57 12.54
C ASP A 28 1.41 -8.80 13.70
N CYS A 29 2.43 -9.64 13.52
CA CYS A 29 3.45 -9.88 14.54
C CYS A 29 4.30 -8.64 14.82
N LEU A 30 4.60 -7.86 13.77
CA LEU A 30 5.39 -6.64 13.87
C LEU A 30 4.56 -5.42 14.29
N TRP A 31 3.29 -5.36 13.90
CA TRP A 31 2.37 -4.28 14.25
C TRP A 31 1.84 -4.44 15.68
N ARG A 32 2.73 -4.22 16.66
CA ARG A 32 2.44 -4.47 18.09
C ARG A 32 1.81 -3.27 18.82
N SER A 33 1.92 -2.07 18.27
CA SER A 33 1.38 -0.82 18.83
C SER A 33 1.20 0.23 17.73
N GLU A 34 0.56 1.35 18.08
CA GLU A 34 0.41 2.53 17.20
C GLU A 34 1.74 3.23 16.88
N GLU A 35 2.82 2.85 17.56
CA GLU A 35 4.17 3.38 17.30
C GLU A 35 4.83 2.73 16.07
N THR A 36 4.22 1.69 15.50
CA THR A 36 4.73 0.97 14.33
C THR A 36 4.03 1.46 13.05
N LEU A 37 4.81 2.03 12.13
CA LEU A 37 4.36 2.31 10.77
C LEU A 37 4.78 1.17 9.83
N ILE A 38 3.79 0.52 9.21
CA ILE A 38 4.02 -0.46 8.15
C ILE A 38 4.09 0.26 6.80
N ILE A 39 5.19 0.04 6.08
CA ILE A 39 5.37 0.52 4.70
C ILE A 39 5.50 -0.71 3.79
N VAL A 40 4.54 -0.86 2.87
CA VAL A 40 4.64 -1.83 1.79
C VAL A 40 5.03 -1.09 0.52
N SER A 41 6.18 -1.48 -0.03
CA SER A 41 6.71 -0.94 -1.28
C SER A 41 6.47 -1.96 -2.38
N SER A 42 5.70 -1.58 -3.40
CA SER A 42 5.45 -2.38 -4.58
C SER A 42 5.08 -1.44 -5.74
N ASP A 43 5.48 -1.81 -6.94
CA ASP A 43 5.07 -1.12 -8.17
C ASP A 43 3.74 -1.68 -8.68
N LEU A 44 3.03 -0.92 -9.53
CA LEU A 44 1.84 -1.40 -10.24
C LEU A 44 2.24 -1.92 -11.63
N SER A 45 1.50 -1.61 -12.70
CA SER A 45 1.85 -2.08 -14.05
C SER A 45 3.15 -1.45 -14.57
N HIS A 46 3.95 -2.24 -15.30
CA HIS A 46 5.17 -1.78 -16.01
C HIS A 46 5.08 -1.97 -17.52
N TYR A 47 5.69 -1.04 -18.26
CA TYR A 47 5.98 -1.12 -19.70
C TYR A 47 4.76 -1.31 -20.61
N LEU A 48 3.56 -0.99 -20.12
CA LEU A 48 2.35 -0.91 -20.93
C LEU A 48 2.27 0.45 -21.63
N PRO A 49 1.58 0.55 -22.78
CA PRO A 49 1.19 1.84 -23.34
C PRO A 49 0.30 2.61 -22.39
N TYR A 50 0.47 3.94 -22.33
CA TYR A 50 -0.16 4.81 -21.35
C TYR A 50 -1.66 4.58 -21.11
N ALA A 51 -2.46 4.47 -22.18
CA ALA A 51 -3.90 4.24 -22.06
C ALA A 51 -4.25 2.85 -21.48
N ILE A 52 -3.41 1.84 -21.74
CA ILE A 52 -3.59 0.49 -21.22
C ILE A 52 -3.19 0.45 -19.74
N ALA A 53 -2.04 1.03 -19.38
CA ALA A 53 -1.63 1.20 -17.98
C ALA A 53 -2.74 1.85 -17.15
N GLN A 54 -3.26 3.01 -17.60
CA GLN A 54 -4.36 3.69 -16.90
C GLN A 54 -5.57 2.78 -16.66
N ARG A 55 -5.96 1.97 -17.65
CA ARG A 55 -7.12 1.10 -17.54
C ARG A 55 -6.88 -0.06 -16.58
N GLU A 56 -5.74 -0.73 -16.67
CA GLU A 56 -5.42 -1.89 -15.84
C GLU A 56 -5.15 -1.45 -14.40
N ASP A 57 -4.36 -0.40 -14.18
CA ASP A 57 -4.05 0.11 -12.85
C ASP A 57 -5.28 0.69 -12.15
N SER A 58 -6.24 1.28 -12.89
CA SER A 58 -7.51 1.72 -12.30
C SER A 58 -8.28 0.57 -11.65
N LYS A 59 -8.16 -0.66 -12.17
CA LYS A 59 -8.78 -1.84 -11.55
C LYS A 59 -8.04 -2.19 -10.25
N THR A 60 -6.72 -2.26 -10.27
CA THR A 60 -5.90 -2.55 -9.09
C THR A 60 -6.15 -1.53 -7.97
N ILE A 61 -6.16 -0.23 -8.31
CA ILE A 61 -6.44 0.86 -7.38
C ILE A 61 -7.85 0.73 -6.81
N SER A 62 -8.85 0.46 -7.65
CA SER A 62 -10.22 0.26 -7.19
C SER A 62 -10.33 -0.93 -6.23
N SER A 63 -9.62 -2.02 -6.52
CA SER A 63 -9.56 -3.21 -5.67
C SER A 63 -8.94 -2.94 -4.31
N ILE A 64 -7.82 -2.19 -4.27
CA ILE A 64 -7.17 -1.77 -3.03
C ILE A 64 -8.10 -0.85 -2.23
N LEU A 65 -8.76 0.11 -2.88
CA LEU A 65 -9.68 1.04 -2.22
C LEU A 65 -10.91 0.33 -1.66
N GLN A 66 -11.49 -0.59 -2.41
CA GLN A 66 -12.70 -1.30 -1.99
C GLN A 66 -12.41 -2.47 -1.04
N LEU A 67 -11.13 -2.78 -0.81
CA LEU A 67 -10.69 -3.95 -0.04
C LEU A 67 -11.45 -5.20 -0.49
N ASN A 68 -11.68 -5.42 -1.79
CA ASN A 68 -12.62 -6.44 -2.26
C ASN A 68 -12.01 -7.51 -3.19
N HIS A 69 -10.77 -7.34 -3.63
CA HIS A 69 -10.13 -8.26 -4.55
C HIS A 69 -8.64 -8.42 -4.24
N THR A 70 -8.14 -9.64 -4.39
CA THR A 70 -6.70 -9.93 -4.39
C THR A 70 -6.11 -9.32 -5.65
N VAL A 71 -5.03 -8.56 -5.53
CA VAL A 71 -4.31 -8.07 -6.71
C VAL A 71 -3.74 -9.29 -7.43
N ASP A 72 -4.33 -9.61 -8.58
CA ASP A 72 -3.91 -10.70 -9.45
C ASP A 72 -2.89 -10.15 -10.45
N HIS A 73 -1.62 -10.16 -10.05
CA HIS A 73 -0.52 -10.10 -10.99
C HIS A 73 -0.14 -11.55 -11.25
N GLU A 74 -0.60 -12.11 -12.37
CA GLU A 74 -0.61 -13.56 -12.64
C GLU A 74 0.71 -14.28 -12.37
N GLN A 75 1.87 -13.59 -12.27
CA GLN A 75 3.16 -14.22 -11.97
C GLN A 75 4.16 -13.40 -11.13
N ASP A 76 3.75 -12.35 -10.40
CA ASP A 76 4.72 -11.48 -9.73
C ASP A 76 4.63 -11.51 -8.20
N CYS A 77 5.78 -11.81 -7.57
CA CYS A 77 5.96 -11.78 -6.11
C CYS A 77 5.60 -10.41 -5.51
N ASP A 78 5.66 -9.35 -6.33
CA ASP A 78 5.40 -7.96 -5.93
C ASP A 78 3.95 -7.70 -5.50
N ALA A 79 3.01 -8.60 -5.86
CA ALA A 79 1.62 -8.51 -5.42
C ALA A 79 1.40 -9.05 -4.00
N MET A 80 2.23 -10.01 -3.55
CA MET A 80 2.03 -10.68 -2.26
C MET A 80 2.14 -9.74 -1.05
N PRO A 81 3.10 -8.79 -1.01
CA PRO A 81 3.12 -7.74 0.01
C PRO A 81 1.80 -6.94 0.10
N ILE A 82 1.24 -6.56 -1.06
CA ILE A 82 -0.01 -5.81 -1.13
C ILE A 82 -1.16 -6.68 -0.62
N ASN A 83 -1.24 -7.92 -1.09
CA ASN A 83 -2.32 -8.84 -0.72
C ASN A 83 -2.31 -9.16 0.78
N GLY A 84 -1.13 -9.41 1.36
CA GLY A 84 -1.01 -9.60 2.81
C GLY A 84 -1.39 -8.34 3.60
N LEU A 85 -0.96 -7.16 3.14
CA LEU A 85 -1.41 -5.89 3.72
C LEU A 85 -2.93 -5.75 3.66
N MET A 86 -3.58 -6.09 2.55
CA MET A 86 -5.03 -6.02 2.43
C MET A 86 -5.75 -6.94 3.42
N LEU A 87 -5.21 -8.13 3.71
CA LEU A 87 -5.74 -9.00 4.76
C LEU A 87 -5.61 -8.36 6.15
N THR A 88 -4.44 -7.81 6.47
CA THR A 88 -4.20 -7.08 7.73
C THR A 88 -5.14 -5.88 7.87
N VAL A 89 -5.24 -5.03 6.84
CA VAL A 89 -6.12 -3.85 6.81
C VAL A 89 -7.58 -4.21 7.07
N ARG A 90 -8.09 -5.28 6.43
CA ARG A 90 -9.44 -5.78 6.69
C ARG A 90 -9.61 -6.27 8.13
N LYS A 91 -8.65 -7.04 8.65
CA LYS A 91 -8.67 -7.58 10.02
C LYS A 91 -8.70 -6.47 11.07
N HIS A 92 -7.96 -5.39 10.85
CA HIS A 92 -7.93 -4.21 11.74
C HIS A 92 -9.00 -3.16 11.42
N HIS A 93 -9.93 -3.45 10.50
CA HIS A 93 -11.05 -2.58 10.15
C HIS A 93 -10.62 -1.17 9.70
N LEU A 94 -9.46 -1.06 9.04
CA LEU A 94 -8.93 0.22 8.57
C LEU A 94 -9.62 0.65 7.27
N THR A 95 -9.66 1.97 7.06
CA THR A 95 -10.17 2.59 5.83
C THR A 95 -9.00 2.95 4.92
N SER A 96 -9.15 2.68 3.63
CA SER A 96 -8.16 2.95 2.59
C SER A 96 -8.37 4.35 1.97
N HIS A 97 -7.27 5.03 1.69
CA HIS A 97 -7.28 6.34 1.03
C HIS A 97 -6.18 6.40 -0.02
N LEU A 98 -6.54 6.81 -1.24
CA LEU A 98 -5.57 7.12 -2.29
C LEU A 98 -5.03 8.54 -2.07
N LEU A 99 -3.74 8.66 -1.81
CA LEU A 99 -3.06 9.94 -1.62
C LEU A 99 -2.63 10.56 -2.96
N ASN A 100 -2.09 9.72 -3.85
CA ASN A 100 -1.63 10.18 -5.16
C ASN A 100 -1.58 8.99 -6.13
N LEU A 101 -1.78 9.30 -7.40
CA LEU A 101 -1.63 8.38 -8.51
C LEU A 101 -0.89 9.10 -9.63
N ARG A 102 0.22 8.53 -10.09
CA ARG A 102 1.03 9.09 -11.17
C ARG A 102 1.51 8.01 -12.11
N ASN A 103 1.70 8.41 -13.35
CA ASN A 103 2.31 7.63 -14.39
C ASN A 103 3.62 8.30 -14.82
N SER A 104 4.65 7.53 -15.18
CA SER A 104 5.93 8.10 -15.65
C SER A 104 5.76 9.03 -16.86
N GLY A 105 4.76 8.79 -17.71
CA GLY A 105 4.35 9.63 -18.84
C GLY A 105 3.53 10.88 -18.48
N ASP A 106 3.24 11.13 -17.19
CA ASP A 106 2.68 12.39 -16.69
C ASP A 106 3.72 13.52 -16.64
N THR A 107 4.99 13.16 -16.75
CA THR A 107 6.10 14.10 -16.91
C THR A 107 6.40 14.33 -18.40
N ALA A 108 7.63 14.71 -18.78
CA ALA A 108 8.04 14.82 -20.18
C ALA A 108 8.47 13.48 -20.81
N GLY A 109 8.18 12.35 -20.16
CA GLY A 109 8.61 11.02 -20.58
C GLY A 109 7.80 10.42 -21.73
N PRO A 110 8.34 9.36 -22.38
CA PRO A 110 7.63 8.59 -23.41
C PRO A 110 6.34 7.94 -22.85
N ARG A 111 5.36 7.71 -23.73
CA ARG A 111 4.03 7.15 -23.37
C ARG A 111 3.79 5.74 -23.92
N GLU A 112 4.76 5.21 -24.65
CA GLU A 112 4.75 3.90 -25.27
C GLU A 112 4.97 2.80 -24.24
N GLN A 113 5.73 3.09 -23.19
CA GLN A 113 6.05 2.18 -22.09
C GLN A 113 6.17 3.00 -20.81
N VAL A 114 5.20 2.83 -19.92
CA VAL A 114 5.12 3.61 -18.70
C VAL A 114 5.06 2.74 -17.45
N VAL A 115 5.41 3.34 -16.32
CA VAL A 115 5.29 2.74 -14.99
C VAL A 115 4.29 3.56 -14.19
N VAL A 116 3.41 2.89 -13.45
CA VAL A 116 2.40 3.55 -12.60
C VAL A 116 2.75 3.40 -11.13
N TYR A 117 2.58 4.51 -10.41
CA TYR A 117 2.84 4.64 -8.98
C TYR A 117 1.58 5.10 -8.26
N GLY A 118 1.12 4.30 -7.30
CA GLY A 118 0.02 4.65 -6.39
C GLY A 118 0.54 4.79 -4.96
N ALA A 119 0.16 5.88 -4.29
CA ALA A 119 0.42 6.07 -2.86
C ALA A 119 -0.89 5.96 -2.10
N PHE A 120 -0.93 5.06 -1.11
CA PHE A 120 -2.10 4.79 -0.29
C PHE A 120 -1.79 4.98 1.19
N VAL A 121 -2.80 5.35 1.96
CA VAL A 121 -2.75 5.30 3.43
C VAL A 121 -3.96 4.56 3.96
N PHE A 122 -3.75 3.79 5.03
CA PHE A 122 -4.80 3.07 5.73
C PHE A 122 -4.87 3.58 7.16
N THR A 123 -6.04 4.09 7.56
CA THR A 123 -6.22 4.71 8.88
C THR A 123 -7.44 4.12 9.59
N PRO A 124 -7.53 4.21 10.93
CA PRO A 124 -8.76 3.90 11.63
C PRO A 124 -9.95 4.66 11.01
N PRO A 125 -11.16 4.07 11.03
CA PRO A 125 -12.34 4.77 10.56
C PRO A 125 -12.53 6.04 11.41
N TYR A 126 -12.97 7.12 10.77
CA TYR A 126 -13.25 8.36 11.47
C TYR A 126 -14.32 8.12 12.54
N SER A 127 -13.95 8.23 13.82
CA SER A 127 -14.89 8.22 14.92
C SER A 127 -15.48 9.62 15.10
N SER A 128 -16.76 9.79 14.83
CA SER A 128 -17.50 11.04 15.10
C SER A 128 -17.80 11.27 16.59
N LEU A 129 -17.23 10.46 17.48
CA LEU A 129 -17.41 10.52 18.93
C LEU A 129 -16.06 10.77 19.61
N GLY A 130 -15.74 12.03 19.93
CA GLY A 130 -14.58 12.34 20.75
C GLY A 130 -14.07 13.78 20.68
N ASN A 131 -14.87 14.77 21.06
CA ASN A 131 -14.32 16.02 21.60
C ASN A 131 -15.27 16.68 22.62
N THR A 132 -15.49 16.02 23.74
CA THR A 132 -15.84 16.64 25.02
C THR A 132 -15.24 15.73 26.08
N ASP A 133 -13.99 16.01 26.46
CA ASP A 133 -13.40 15.75 27.79
C ASP A 133 -11.89 16.01 27.72
N TYR A 134 -11.54 17.28 27.44
CA TYR A 134 -10.29 17.88 27.92
C TYR A 134 -10.69 19.10 28.75
N ALA A 135 -11.21 18.82 29.94
CA ALA A 135 -11.35 19.80 31.02
C ALA A 135 -11.32 19.05 32.36
N ALA A 136 -10.10 18.80 32.86
CA ALA A 136 -9.80 18.64 34.28
C ALA A 136 -8.33 19.02 34.51
#